data_AF-A0A0D2CGV8-F1
#
_entry.id   AF-A0A0D2CGV8-F1
#
_cell.length_a   1.000
_cell.length_b   1.000
_cell.length_c   1.000
_cell.angle_alpha   90.00
_cell.angle_beta   90.00
_cell.angle_gamma   90.00
#
_symmetry.space_group_name_H-M   'P 1'
#
loop_
_entity.id
_entity.type
_entity.pdbx_description
1 polymer ?
#
loop_
_entity_poly.entity_id
_entity_poly.type
_entity_poly.pdbx_seq_one_letter_code
_entity_poly.pdbx_strand_id
1 'polypeptide(L)'
;MSDAAIELEFARMHQSLIEEPEQGKASDLVKGVNKKCTFVVFMIGMFQQITGQAFAAQYRAVFIKSLGTINPCAMTLSNSCISASAIICTLLTVDKIGRRRLLLVGSVIQCAALCTMGGLGVQKPTSYAHKSGIVACLSIFVYGFGSSWGPLTFVVVTELPALRLRDKSQRVGALTNILFNFLVNFTIPYLLNAPYAALERKVGFIYGSSSFAAFWFVYFYVPECRGRSLEEIDIMFHEGVPLRKFKDHPRLRIEVRPGDEVDEAKLAVSSQAIHLEDK
;
A
#
# COMPACT_ATOMS: atom_id res chain seq x y z
N MET A 1 -20.34 -7.88 25.86
CA MET A 1 -19.47 -6.78 26.28
C MET A 1 -20.06 -6.23 27.57
N SER A 2 -19.29 -6.17 28.66
CA SER A 2 -19.79 -5.66 29.96
C SER A 2 -19.87 -4.14 29.91
N ASP A 3 -20.85 -3.52 30.59
CA ASP A 3 -21.03 -2.06 30.63
C ASP A 3 -19.77 -1.32 31.08
N ALA A 4 -18.98 -1.91 31.98
CA ALA A 4 -17.69 -1.36 32.41
C ALA A 4 -16.65 -1.31 31.28
N ALA A 5 -16.69 -2.23 30.33
CA ALA A 5 -15.80 -2.19 29.15
C ALA A 5 -16.21 -1.10 28.16
N ILE A 6 -17.50 -0.76 28.09
CA ILE A 6 -18.03 0.31 27.24
C ILE A 6 -17.64 1.67 27.79
N GLU A 7 -17.79 1.89 29.10
CA GLU A 7 -17.38 3.14 29.74
C GLU A 7 -15.87 3.37 29.64
N LEU A 8 -15.06 2.31 29.72
CA LEU A 8 -13.61 2.40 29.57
C LEU A 8 -13.20 2.73 28.13
N GLU A 9 -13.83 2.13 27.11
CA GLU A 9 -13.62 2.54 25.72
C GLU A 9 -14.09 3.98 25.47
N PHE A 10 -15.21 4.39 26.06
CA PHE A 10 -15.73 5.75 25.95
C PHE A 10 -14.78 6.78 26.58
N ALA A 11 -14.29 6.52 27.79
CA ALA A 11 -13.31 7.37 28.46
C ALA A 11 -12.00 7.47 27.65
N ARG A 12 -11.54 6.38 27.04
CA ARG A 12 -10.36 6.38 26.18
C ARG A 12 -10.59 7.17 24.88
N MET A 13 -11.74 7.02 24.25
CA MET A 13 -12.11 7.82 23.07
C MET A 13 -12.16 9.31 23.43
N HIS A 14 -12.77 9.65 24.57
CA HIS A 14 -12.86 11.02 25.06
C HIS A 14 -11.48 11.60 25.40
N GLN A 15 -10.59 10.81 25.98
CA GLN A 15 -9.22 11.22 26.25
C GLN A 15 -8.41 11.38 24.97
N SER A 16 -8.57 10.50 23.97
CA SER A 16 -7.94 10.64 22.66
C SER A 16 -8.43 11.85 21.85
N LEU A 17 -9.66 12.31 22.10
CA LEU A 17 -10.22 13.55 21.55
C LEU A 17 -9.67 14.80 22.26
N ILE A 18 -9.43 14.74 23.56
CA ILE A 18 -8.81 15.84 24.32
C ILE A 18 -7.31 15.92 24.03
N GLU A 19 -6.66 14.77 23.87
CA GLU A 19 -5.27 14.62 23.47
C GLU A 19 -5.08 14.70 21.95
N GLU A 20 -6.09 15.13 21.16
CA GLU A 20 -5.98 15.25 19.70
C GLU A 20 -4.67 15.97 19.41
N PRO A 21 -3.65 15.25 18.93
CA PRO A 21 -2.30 15.75 19.07
C PRO A 21 -2.20 16.92 18.11
N GLU A 22 -1.98 18.13 18.65
CA GLU A 22 -1.86 19.38 17.89
C GLU A 22 -1.24 19.07 16.54
N GLN A 23 -2.02 19.22 15.46
CA GLN A 23 -1.65 18.70 14.13
C GLN A 23 -0.18 19.01 13.82
N GLY A 24 0.72 18.03 13.97
CA GLY A 24 2.16 18.28 14.03
C GLY A 24 2.68 19.00 12.79
N LYS A 25 3.67 19.90 12.88
CA LYS A 25 4.06 20.76 11.75
C LYS A 25 4.49 19.92 10.54
N ALA A 26 4.27 20.41 9.32
CA ALA A 26 4.66 19.68 8.10
C ALA A 26 6.17 19.37 8.05
N SER A 27 7.00 20.18 8.71
CA SER A 27 8.43 19.93 8.87
C SER A 27 8.75 18.66 9.67
N ASP A 28 7.81 18.15 10.47
CA ASP A 28 8.05 17.03 11.38
C ASP A 28 7.91 15.67 10.67
N LEU A 29 7.40 15.67 9.43
CA LEU A 29 7.40 14.51 8.53
C LEU A 29 8.81 14.06 8.14
N VAL A 30 9.76 15.00 8.06
CA VAL A 30 11.13 14.74 7.59
C VAL A 30 12.14 14.62 8.74
N LYS A 31 11.69 14.75 9.99
CA LYS A 31 12.54 14.70 11.18
C LYS A 31 12.52 13.32 11.83
N GLY A 32 13.69 12.90 12.33
CA GLY A 32 13.85 11.72 13.17
C GLY A 32 13.25 10.45 12.58
N VAL A 33 12.43 9.77 13.38
CA VAL A 33 11.79 8.49 13.07
C VAL A 33 10.76 8.61 11.94
N ASN A 34 10.00 9.72 11.90
CA ASN A 34 8.95 9.96 10.90
C ASN A 34 9.49 10.00 9.47
N LYS A 35 10.76 10.36 9.28
CA LYS A 35 11.43 10.33 7.97
C LYS A 35 11.35 8.94 7.33
N LYS A 36 11.48 7.87 8.12
CA LYS A 36 11.39 6.49 7.62
C LYS A 36 9.97 6.17 7.16
N CYS A 37 8.95 6.55 7.94
CA CYS A 37 7.55 6.36 7.57
C CYS A 37 7.20 7.13 6.31
N THR A 38 7.54 8.42 6.26
CA THR A 38 7.30 9.29 5.10
C THR A 38 8.01 8.76 3.85
N PHE A 39 9.24 8.25 3.99
CA PHE A 39 9.96 7.63 2.89
C PHE A 39 9.24 6.38 2.36
N VAL A 40 8.75 5.50 3.25
CA VAL A 40 7.98 4.32 2.84
C VAL A 40 6.66 4.72 2.15
N VAL A 41 5.95 5.71 2.69
CA VAL A 41 4.71 6.27 2.10
C VAL A 41 4.95 6.83 0.69
N PHE A 42 6.03 7.57 0.50
CA PHE A 42 6.41 8.09 -0.81
C PHE A 42 6.74 6.95 -1.77
N MET A 43 7.62 6.04 -1.36
CA MET A 43 8.09 4.95 -2.23
C MET A 43 6.98 3.97 -2.61
N ILE A 44 6.05 3.65 -1.69
CA ILE A 44 4.95 2.75 -2.01
C ILE A 44 3.98 3.38 -3.02
N GLY A 45 3.69 4.68 -2.90
CA GLY A 45 2.88 5.41 -3.88
C GLY A 45 3.56 5.51 -5.25
N MET A 46 4.88 5.70 -5.26
CA MET A 46 5.69 5.68 -6.49
C MET A 46 5.64 4.30 -7.17
N PHE A 47 5.95 3.22 -6.45
CA PHE A 47 5.96 1.86 -7.01
C PHE A 47 4.56 1.40 -7.46
N GLN A 48 3.50 1.83 -6.79
CA GLN A 48 2.13 1.56 -7.23
C GLN A 48 1.87 2.05 -8.66
N GLN A 49 2.44 3.20 -9.05
CA GLN A 49 2.24 3.77 -10.39
C GLN A 49 3.28 3.25 -11.40
N ILE A 50 4.57 3.21 -11.02
CA ILE A 50 5.68 2.82 -11.92
C ILE A 50 5.63 1.34 -12.32
N THR A 51 4.93 0.48 -11.57
CA THR A 51 4.70 -0.93 -11.95
C THR A 51 3.81 -1.12 -13.18
N GLY A 52 3.31 -0.03 -13.79
CA GLY A 52 2.59 -0.07 -15.07
C GLY A 52 1.08 -0.26 -14.92
N GLN A 53 0.52 0.09 -13.76
CA GLN A 53 -0.93 0.08 -13.53
C GLN A 53 -1.67 0.89 -14.60
N ALA A 54 -1.19 2.10 -14.91
CA ALA A 54 -1.79 3.00 -15.89
C ALA A 54 -1.79 2.40 -17.30
N PHE A 55 -0.68 1.74 -17.68
CA PHE A 55 -0.58 1.00 -18.95
C PHE A 55 -1.64 -0.09 -19.02
N ALA A 56 -1.73 -0.92 -17.98
CA ALA A 56 -2.70 -2.01 -17.94
C ALA A 56 -4.15 -1.51 -17.82
N ALA A 57 -4.43 -0.33 -17.26
CA ALA A 57 -5.77 0.18 -17.08
C ALA A 57 -6.28 0.96 -18.30
N GLN A 58 -5.48 1.90 -18.81
CA GLN A 58 -5.90 2.88 -19.82
C GLN A 58 -5.52 2.47 -21.24
N TYR A 59 -4.35 1.83 -21.41
CA TYR A 59 -3.82 1.49 -22.74
C TYR A 59 -4.09 0.04 -23.15
N ARG A 60 -4.67 -0.78 -22.26
CA ARG A 60 -5.03 -2.17 -22.54
C ARG A 60 -5.87 -2.34 -23.79
N ALA A 61 -6.97 -1.59 -23.93
CA ALA A 61 -7.88 -1.78 -25.05
C ALA A 61 -7.21 -1.46 -26.40
N VAL A 62 -6.41 -0.38 -26.44
CA VAL A 62 -5.64 0.02 -27.61
C VAL A 62 -4.57 -1.03 -27.95
N PHE A 63 -3.88 -1.54 -26.93
CA PHE A 63 -2.87 -2.58 -27.07
C PHE A 63 -3.46 -3.93 -27.54
N ILE A 64 -4.63 -4.32 -27.05
CA ILE A 64 -5.33 -5.53 -27.53
C ILE A 64 -5.82 -5.33 -28.97
N LYS A 65 -6.33 -4.14 -29.30
CA LYS A 65 -6.76 -3.79 -30.66
C LYS A 65 -5.60 -3.89 -31.65
N SER A 66 -4.39 -3.45 -31.28
CA SER A 66 -3.22 -3.55 -32.16
C SER A 66 -2.74 -4.99 -32.39
N LEU A 67 -3.05 -5.92 -31.48
CA LEU A 67 -2.77 -7.35 -31.68
C LEU A 67 -3.72 -8.01 -32.69
N GLY A 68 -4.93 -7.46 -32.87
CA GLY A 68 -5.92 -7.92 -33.85
C GLY A 68 -6.50 -9.31 -33.58
N THR A 69 -6.52 -9.75 -32.32
CA THR A 69 -6.91 -11.12 -31.95
C THR A 69 -8.33 -11.25 -31.41
N ILE A 70 -8.66 -10.47 -30.38
CA ILE A 70 -9.89 -10.60 -29.58
C ILE A 70 -10.56 -9.23 -29.50
N ASN A 71 -11.89 -9.22 -29.44
CA ASN A 71 -12.69 -8.02 -29.18
C ASN A 71 -12.19 -7.26 -27.94
N PRO A 72 -11.64 -6.04 -28.08
CA PRO A 72 -11.05 -5.29 -26.96
C PRO A 72 -12.06 -4.97 -25.85
N CYS A 73 -13.33 -4.73 -26.20
CA CYS A 73 -14.39 -4.45 -25.24
C CYS A 73 -14.67 -5.66 -24.34
N ALA A 74 -14.76 -6.86 -24.91
CA ALA A 74 -14.99 -8.09 -24.15
C ALA A 74 -13.85 -8.36 -23.16
N MET A 75 -12.60 -8.20 -23.60
CA MET A 75 -11.43 -8.35 -22.72
C MET A 75 -11.34 -7.26 -21.64
N THR A 76 -11.77 -6.05 -21.94
CA THR A 76 -11.82 -4.99 -20.93
C THR A 76 -12.82 -5.33 -19.85
N LEU A 77 -14.03 -5.79 -20.24
CA LEU A 77 -15.06 -6.22 -19.30
C LEU A 77 -14.61 -7.42 -18.45
N SER A 78 -14.06 -8.47 -19.06
CA SER A 78 -13.56 -9.64 -18.34
C SER A 78 -12.51 -9.26 -17.29
N ASN A 79 -11.57 -8.38 -17.66
CA ASN A 79 -10.55 -7.92 -16.72
C ASN A 79 -11.09 -7.04 -15.59
N SER A 80 -12.15 -6.26 -15.83
CA SER A 80 -12.83 -5.53 -14.75
C SER A 80 -13.45 -6.50 -13.74
N CYS A 81 -14.05 -7.61 -14.20
CA CYS A 81 -14.54 -8.67 -13.32
C CYS A 81 -13.39 -9.35 -12.54
N ILE A 82 -12.26 -9.63 -13.19
CA ILE A 82 -11.05 -10.18 -12.55
C ILE A 82 -10.52 -9.22 -11.47
N SER A 83 -10.50 -7.92 -11.77
CA SER A 83 -10.06 -6.91 -10.80
C SER A 83 -11.00 -6.84 -9.60
N ALA A 84 -12.32 -6.89 -9.83
CA ALA A 84 -13.30 -6.87 -8.76
C ALA A 84 -13.18 -8.11 -7.86
N SER A 85 -13.04 -9.30 -8.44
CA SER A 85 -12.87 -10.53 -7.67
C SER A 85 -11.54 -10.53 -6.89
N ALA A 86 -10.46 -10.02 -7.48
CA ALA A 86 -9.17 -9.88 -6.80
C ALA A 86 -9.24 -8.96 -5.56
N ILE A 87 -9.98 -7.85 -5.66
CA ILE A 87 -10.20 -6.94 -4.53
C ILE A 87 -10.99 -7.65 -3.42
N ILE A 88 -12.07 -8.35 -3.76
CA ILE A 88 -12.87 -9.12 -2.79
C ILE A 88 -12.00 -10.18 -2.10
N CYS A 89 -11.20 -10.92 -2.85
CA CYS A 89 -10.25 -11.88 -2.27
C CYS A 89 -9.28 -11.20 -1.29
N THR A 90 -8.80 -10.00 -1.61
CA THR A 90 -7.91 -9.25 -0.72
C THR A 90 -8.60 -8.86 0.56
N LEU A 91 -9.82 -8.34 0.49
CA LEU A 91 -10.59 -7.94 1.67
C LEU A 91 -10.77 -9.11 2.65
N LEU A 92 -11.02 -10.32 2.16
CA LEU A 92 -11.19 -11.50 3.01
C LEU A 92 -9.87 -12.07 3.57
N THR A 93 -8.74 -11.74 2.93
CA THR A 93 -7.46 -12.40 3.15
C THR A 93 -6.43 -11.51 3.85
N VAL A 94 -6.55 -10.18 3.72
CA VAL A 94 -5.57 -9.20 4.19
C VAL A 94 -5.29 -9.32 5.69
N ASP A 95 -6.33 -9.53 6.50
CA ASP A 95 -6.20 -9.67 7.95
C ASP A 95 -5.67 -11.05 8.38
N LYS A 96 -5.77 -12.06 7.49
CA LYS A 96 -5.32 -13.44 7.72
C LYS A 96 -3.90 -13.73 7.24
N ILE A 97 -3.42 -13.05 6.20
CA ILE A 97 -2.08 -13.28 5.65
C ILE A 97 -1.10 -12.22 6.12
N GLY A 98 -1.55 -10.97 6.29
CA GLY A 98 -0.70 -9.83 6.57
C GLY A 98 -0.35 -9.04 5.31
N ARG A 99 0.05 -7.79 5.51
CA ARG A 99 0.12 -6.79 4.44
C ARG A 99 1.39 -6.97 3.62
N ARG A 100 2.52 -7.20 4.29
CA ARG A 100 3.82 -7.38 3.64
C ARG A 100 3.85 -8.60 2.72
N ARG A 101 3.31 -9.73 3.17
CA ARG A 101 3.27 -10.98 2.40
C ARG A 101 2.45 -10.84 1.11
N LEU A 102 1.28 -10.19 1.19
CA LEU A 102 0.44 -9.96 0.02
C LEU A 102 1.11 -9.04 -1.00
N LEU A 103 1.78 -7.96 -0.54
CA LEU A 103 2.55 -7.09 -1.43
C LEU A 103 3.68 -7.84 -2.15
N LEU A 104 4.43 -8.71 -1.45
CA LEU A 104 5.49 -9.51 -2.05
C LEU A 104 4.96 -10.50 -3.09
N VAL A 105 3.93 -11.28 -2.76
CA VAL A 105 3.32 -12.24 -3.69
C VAL A 105 2.77 -11.51 -4.92
N GLY A 106 2.11 -10.37 -4.70
CA GLY A 106 1.65 -9.47 -5.74
C GLY A 106 2.74 -9.04 -6.72
N SER A 107 3.88 -8.56 -6.19
CA SER A 107 5.01 -8.15 -7.02
C SER A 107 5.57 -9.30 -7.86
N VAL A 108 5.63 -10.51 -7.31
CA VAL A 108 6.11 -11.69 -8.04
C VAL A 108 5.17 -12.03 -9.20
N ILE A 109 3.85 -12.05 -8.95
CA ILE A 109 2.85 -12.32 -10.00
C ILE A 109 2.93 -11.26 -11.11
N GLN A 110 3.00 -9.98 -10.75
CA GLN A 110 3.13 -8.88 -11.71
C GLN A 110 4.43 -8.97 -12.51
N CYS A 111 5.56 -9.19 -11.84
CA CYS A 111 6.86 -9.33 -12.48
C CYS A 111 6.87 -10.50 -13.47
N ALA A 112 6.39 -11.68 -13.05
CA ALA A 112 6.32 -12.86 -13.91
C ALA A 112 5.44 -12.61 -15.13
N ALA A 113 4.25 -12.02 -14.94
CA ALA A 113 3.33 -11.70 -16.02
C ALA A 113 3.92 -10.70 -17.03
N LEU A 114 4.52 -9.61 -16.55
CA LEU A 114 5.07 -8.56 -17.40
C LEU A 114 6.35 -8.97 -18.12
N CYS A 115 7.25 -9.71 -17.45
CA CYS A 115 8.43 -10.28 -18.08
C CYS A 115 8.07 -11.32 -19.15
N THR A 116 7.07 -12.17 -18.88
CA THR A 116 6.56 -13.15 -19.86
C THR A 116 5.92 -12.44 -21.05
N MET A 117 5.14 -11.38 -20.82
CA MET A 117 4.57 -10.54 -21.87
C MET A 117 5.67 -9.93 -22.76
N GLY A 118 6.75 -9.42 -22.16
CA GLY A 118 7.92 -8.90 -22.88
C GLY A 118 8.63 -9.98 -23.70
N GLY A 119 8.84 -11.16 -23.11
CA GLY A 119 9.50 -12.31 -23.76
C GLY A 119 8.74 -12.84 -24.97
N LEU A 120 7.43 -13.06 -24.83
CA LEU A 120 6.54 -13.43 -25.94
C LEU A 120 6.50 -12.36 -27.04
N GLY A 121 6.93 -11.13 -26.72
CA GLY A 121 6.99 -10.02 -27.64
C GLY A 121 8.29 -9.83 -28.41
N VAL A 122 9.32 -10.66 -28.17
CA VAL A 122 10.61 -10.54 -28.85
C VAL A 122 10.59 -11.14 -30.25
N GLN A 123 9.96 -12.29 -30.42
CA GLN A 123 9.94 -13.02 -31.69
C GLN A 123 9.04 -12.32 -32.71
N LYS A 124 9.50 -12.16 -33.96
CA LYS A 124 8.71 -11.70 -35.12
C LYS A 124 8.88 -12.71 -36.27
N PRO A 125 7.81 -13.12 -36.99
CA PRO A 125 6.39 -12.77 -36.84
C PRO A 125 5.74 -13.49 -35.66
N THR A 126 4.65 -12.93 -35.16
CA THR A 126 4.05 -13.41 -33.91
C THR A 126 2.83 -14.26 -34.20
N SER A 127 2.95 -15.56 -33.93
CA SER A 127 1.84 -16.52 -34.01
C SER A 127 0.65 -16.06 -33.17
N TYR A 128 -0.55 -16.50 -33.56
CA TYR A 128 -1.78 -16.27 -32.81
C TYR A 128 -1.66 -16.70 -31.34
N ALA A 129 -0.98 -17.83 -31.09
CA ALA A 129 -0.72 -18.34 -29.75
C ALA A 129 0.05 -17.33 -28.87
N HIS A 130 1.10 -16.70 -29.41
CA HIS A 130 1.88 -15.68 -28.68
C HIS A 130 1.06 -14.44 -28.38
N LYS A 131 0.22 -13.99 -29.33
CA LYS A 131 -0.66 -12.84 -29.13
C LYS A 131 -1.71 -13.12 -28.04
N SER A 132 -2.30 -14.32 -28.02
CA SER A 132 -3.23 -14.72 -26.97
C SER A 132 -2.54 -14.83 -25.60
N GLY A 133 -1.33 -15.40 -25.55
CA GLY A 133 -0.52 -15.45 -24.34
C GLY A 133 -0.19 -14.06 -23.74
N ILE A 134 0.09 -13.06 -24.59
CA ILE A 134 0.29 -11.67 -24.18
C ILE A 134 -0.97 -11.11 -23.49
N VAL A 135 -2.16 -11.36 -24.06
CA VAL A 135 -3.44 -10.91 -23.46
C VAL A 135 -3.68 -11.59 -22.12
N ALA A 136 -3.43 -12.90 -22.03
CA ALA A 136 -3.56 -13.65 -20.78
C ALA A 136 -2.60 -13.13 -19.70
N CYS A 137 -1.35 -12.82 -20.06
CA CYS A 137 -0.38 -12.22 -19.14
C CYS A 137 -0.88 -10.87 -18.59
N LEU A 138 -1.51 -10.05 -19.44
CA LEU A 138 -2.09 -8.78 -18.99
C LEU A 138 -3.23 -8.99 -17.99
N SER A 139 -4.06 -10.01 -18.18
CA SER A 139 -5.10 -10.40 -17.22
C SER A 139 -4.53 -10.88 -15.88
N ILE A 140 -3.45 -11.68 -15.92
CA ILE A 140 -2.74 -12.13 -14.72
C ILE A 140 -2.14 -10.93 -13.97
N PHE A 141 -1.58 -9.95 -14.69
CA PHE A 141 -1.11 -8.70 -14.09
C PHE A 141 -2.23 -7.97 -13.35
N VAL A 142 -3.41 -7.83 -13.97
CA VAL A 142 -4.57 -7.15 -13.36
C VAL A 142 -4.99 -7.85 -12.07
N TYR A 143 -5.05 -9.18 -12.09
CA TYR A 143 -5.34 -9.98 -10.90
C TYR A 143 -4.28 -9.75 -9.81
N GLY A 144 -3.00 -9.86 -10.17
CA GLY A 144 -1.88 -9.65 -9.24
C GLY A 144 -1.89 -8.24 -8.63
N PHE A 145 -2.19 -7.21 -9.42
CA PHE A 145 -2.32 -5.84 -8.93
C PHE A 145 -3.53 -5.64 -8.02
N GLY A 146 -4.72 -6.09 -8.44
CA GLY A 146 -5.95 -5.96 -7.65
C GLY A 146 -5.93 -6.75 -6.35
N SER A 147 -5.25 -7.91 -6.33
CA SER A 147 -5.14 -8.77 -5.15
C SER A 147 -4.10 -8.29 -4.11
N SER A 148 -3.33 -7.24 -4.44
CA SER A 148 -2.23 -6.78 -3.60
C SER A 148 -2.06 -5.26 -3.64
N TRP A 149 -1.21 -4.77 -4.53
CA TRP A 149 -0.76 -3.37 -4.64
C TRP A 149 -1.90 -2.36 -4.75
N GLY A 150 -3.03 -2.71 -5.37
CA GLY A 150 -4.21 -1.86 -5.46
C GLY A 150 -4.72 -1.38 -4.09
N PRO A 151 -5.33 -2.25 -3.28
CA PRO A 151 -5.85 -1.88 -1.97
C PRO A 151 -4.76 -1.71 -0.91
N LEU A 152 -3.71 -2.54 -0.90
CA LEU A 152 -2.72 -2.53 0.19
C LEU A 152 -1.86 -1.27 0.21
N THR A 153 -1.66 -0.60 -0.92
CA THR A 153 -0.91 0.66 -0.93
C THR A 153 -1.60 1.72 -0.06
N PHE A 154 -2.93 1.84 -0.18
CA PHE A 154 -3.69 2.81 0.63
C PHE A 154 -3.70 2.41 2.11
N VAL A 155 -3.83 1.12 2.42
CA VAL A 155 -3.78 0.61 3.80
C VAL A 155 -2.43 0.91 4.46
N VAL A 156 -1.32 0.67 3.77
CA VAL A 156 0.02 0.94 4.33
C VAL A 156 0.25 2.44 4.53
N VAL A 157 -0.27 3.29 3.63
CA VAL A 157 -0.16 4.75 3.77
C VAL A 157 -0.92 5.27 4.98
N THR A 158 -1.97 4.59 5.44
CA THR A 158 -2.71 4.98 6.64
C THR A 158 -2.20 4.33 7.93
N GLU A 159 -1.68 3.10 7.86
CA GLU A 159 -1.22 2.35 9.05
C GLU A 159 0.17 2.77 9.56
N LEU A 160 1.08 3.25 8.70
CA LEU A 160 2.45 3.57 9.10
C LEU A 160 2.66 4.92 9.81
N PRO A 161 1.98 6.01 9.42
CA PRO A 161 2.23 7.31 10.05
C PRO A 161 1.68 7.36 11.49
N ALA A 162 2.42 8.08 12.35
CA ALA A 162 1.94 8.50 13.67
C ALA A 162 0.60 9.23 13.55
N LEU A 163 -0.30 9.02 14.51
CA LEU A 163 -1.66 9.58 14.49
C LEU A 163 -1.67 11.09 14.20
N ARG A 164 -0.79 11.85 14.86
CA ARG A 164 -0.62 13.30 14.70
C ARG A 164 -0.18 13.81 13.32
N LEU A 165 0.46 12.94 12.53
CA LEU A 165 1.03 13.28 11.23
C LEU A 165 0.35 12.52 10.09
N ARG A 166 -0.70 11.75 10.39
CA ARG A 166 -1.39 10.88 9.43
C ARG A 166 -1.97 11.65 8.27
N ASP A 167 -2.74 12.70 8.53
CA ASP A 167 -3.36 13.52 7.48
C ASP A 167 -2.31 14.13 6.55
N LYS A 168 -1.22 14.63 7.12
CA LYS A 168 -0.12 15.22 6.35
C LYS A 168 0.62 14.16 5.51
N SER A 169 0.83 12.97 6.06
CA SER A 169 1.45 11.85 5.35
C SER A 169 0.55 11.33 4.22
N GLN A 170 -0.76 11.26 4.44
CA GLN A 170 -1.73 10.90 3.41
C GLN A 170 -1.73 11.92 2.26
N ARG A 171 -1.61 13.22 2.56
CA ARG A 171 -1.45 14.27 1.53
C ARG A 171 -0.19 14.06 0.70
N VAL A 172 0.95 13.74 1.33
CA VAL A 172 2.19 13.39 0.62
C VAL A 172 1.99 12.15 -0.26
N GLY A 173 1.34 11.11 0.28
CA GLY A 173 1.02 9.90 -0.49
C GLY A 173 0.13 10.19 -1.71
N ALA A 174 -0.91 11.02 -1.55
CA ALA A 174 -1.80 11.43 -2.62
C ALA A 174 -1.07 12.24 -3.70
N LEU A 175 -0.27 13.24 -3.32
CA LEU A 175 0.55 14.03 -4.25
C LEU A 175 1.52 13.14 -5.03
N THR A 176 2.16 12.20 -4.34
CA THR A 176 3.08 11.24 -4.96
C THR A 176 2.35 10.37 -5.96
N ASN A 177 1.18 9.84 -5.60
CA ASN A 177 0.37 9.03 -6.49
C ASN A 177 -0.04 9.81 -7.76
N ILE A 178 -0.51 11.05 -7.60
CA ILE A 178 -0.92 11.91 -8.73
C ILE A 178 0.28 12.23 -9.63
N LEU A 179 1.42 12.61 -9.04
CA LEU A 179 2.64 12.94 -9.77
C LEU A 179 3.14 11.77 -10.62
N PHE A 180 3.26 10.58 -10.02
CA PHE A 180 3.74 9.41 -10.75
C PHE A 180 2.69 8.86 -11.72
N ASN A 181 1.39 8.99 -11.41
CA ASN A 181 0.34 8.66 -12.36
C ASN A 181 0.44 9.54 -13.63
N PHE A 182 0.63 10.85 -13.45
CA PHE A 182 0.89 11.78 -14.55
C PHE A 182 2.14 11.37 -15.33
N LEU A 183 3.27 11.11 -14.65
CA LEU A 183 4.53 10.76 -15.30
C LEU A 183 4.41 9.49 -16.15
N VAL A 184 3.78 8.45 -15.61
CA VAL A 184 3.58 7.19 -16.33
C VAL A 184 2.64 7.39 -17.51
N ASN A 185 1.49 8.07 -17.31
CA ASN A 185 0.55 8.35 -18.39
C ASN A 185 1.13 9.21 -19.51
N PHE A 186 1.95 10.19 -19.16
CA PHE A 186 2.66 11.02 -20.11
C PHE A 186 3.67 10.20 -20.93
N THR A 187 4.37 9.25 -20.30
CA THR A 187 5.45 8.49 -20.96
C THR A 187 4.94 7.33 -21.81
N ILE A 188 3.83 6.68 -21.44
CA ILE A 188 3.27 5.52 -22.16
C ILE A 188 3.16 5.71 -23.68
N PRO A 189 2.57 6.80 -24.23
CA PRO A 189 2.44 6.93 -25.68
C PRO A 189 3.80 7.04 -26.39
N TYR A 190 4.82 7.62 -25.75
CA TYR A 190 6.20 7.67 -26.28
C TYR A 190 6.91 6.31 -26.21
N LEU A 191 6.55 5.47 -25.24
CA LEU A 191 7.06 4.09 -25.14
C LEU A 191 6.46 3.19 -26.22
N LEU A 192 5.16 3.35 -26.49
CA LEU A 192 4.40 2.45 -27.36
C LEU A 192 4.44 2.82 -28.85
N ASN A 193 4.39 4.11 -29.20
CA ASN A 193 4.20 4.55 -30.58
C ASN A 193 5.50 5.01 -31.27
N ALA A 194 5.59 4.77 -32.57
CA ALA A 194 6.60 5.39 -33.43
C ALA A 194 6.31 6.90 -33.59
N PRO A 195 7.33 7.77 -33.78
CA PRO A 195 8.74 7.50 -34.09
C PRO A 195 9.68 7.33 -32.88
N TYR A 196 9.15 7.22 -31.67
CA TYR A 196 9.95 7.18 -30.45
C TYR A 196 10.45 5.75 -30.15
N ALA A 197 10.24 5.24 -28.94
CA ALA A 197 10.86 3.99 -28.52
C ALA A 197 10.24 2.75 -29.18
N ALA A 198 9.01 2.85 -29.72
CA ALA A 198 8.33 1.81 -30.49
C ALA A 198 8.46 0.40 -29.88
N LEU A 199 8.42 0.30 -28.54
CA LEU A 199 8.67 -0.94 -27.82
C LEU A 199 7.51 -1.91 -28.00
N GLU A 200 6.32 -1.42 -28.37
CA GLU A 200 5.07 -2.18 -28.45
C GLU A 200 4.91 -3.08 -27.21
N ARG A 201 5.14 -4.38 -27.39
CA ARG A 201 5.03 -5.47 -26.43
C ARG A 201 6.25 -5.65 -25.53
N LYS A 202 7.42 -5.13 -25.92
CA LYS A 202 8.66 -5.13 -25.10
C LYS A 202 8.56 -4.20 -23.90
N VAL A 203 7.55 -3.33 -23.83
CA VAL A 203 7.26 -2.48 -22.65
C VAL A 203 7.08 -3.32 -21.38
N GLY A 204 6.70 -4.59 -21.51
CA GLY A 204 6.64 -5.54 -20.41
C GLY A 204 7.96 -5.73 -19.67
N PHE A 205 9.12 -5.58 -20.32
CA PHE A 205 10.41 -5.65 -19.62
C PHE A 205 10.66 -4.43 -18.73
N ILE A 206 10.21 -3.25 -19.16
CA ILE A 206 10.37 -2.02 -18.38
C ILE A 206 9.52 -2.12 -17.12
N TYR A 207 8.22 -2.39 -17.27
CA TYR A 207 7.32 -2.54 -16.11
C TYR A 207 7.62 -3.80 -15.29
N GLY A 208 8.07 -4.89 -15.90
CA GLY A 208 8.51 -6.08 -15.18
C GLY A 208 9.73 -5.82 -14.30
N SER A 209 10.71 -5.08 -14.82
CA SER A 209 11.89 -4.68 -14.04
C SER A 209 11.54 -3.74 -12.88
N SER A 210 10.56 -2.83 -13.06
CA SER A 210 10.08 -1.99 -11.97
C SER A 210 9.30 -2.77 -10.92
N SER A 211 8.49 -3.77 -11.32
CA SER A 211 7.86 -4.71 -10.38
C SER A 211 8.88 -5.54 -9.60
N PHE A 212 10.01 -5.92 -10.21
CA PHE A 212 11.11 -6.58 -9.50
C PHE A 212 11.77 -5.65 -8.48
N ALA A 213 12.02 -4.38 -8.84
CA ALA A 213 12.52 -3.40 -7.89
C ALA A 213 11.52 -3.16 -6.74
N ALA A 214 10.23 -3.14 -7.04
CA ALA A 214 9.16 -3.01 -6.05
C ALA A 214 9.15 -4.18 -5.05
N PHE A 215 9.41 -5.41 -5.51
CA PHE A 215 9.56 -6.59 -4.65
C PHE A 215 10.68 -6.39 -3.62
N TRP A 216 11.86 -5.96 -4.07
CA TRP A 216 13.00 -5.72 -3.17
C TRP A 216 12.72 -4.59 -2.19
N PHE A 217 12.08 -3.51 -2.65
CA PHE A 217 11.66 -2.44 -1.77
C PHE A 217 10.74 -2.94 -0.65
N VAL A 218 9.69 -3.69 -0.98
CA VAL A 218 8.78 -4.27 0.02
C VAL A 218 9.52 -5.23 0.95
N TYR A 219 10.48 -6.00 0.43
CA TYR A 219 11.24 -6.94 1.23
C TYR A 219 12.08 -6.27 2.31
N PHE A 220 12.67 -5.10 2.03
CA PHE A 220 13.57 -4.39 2.95
C PHE A 220 12.88 -3.32 3.80
N TYR A 221 11.94 -2.56 3.23
CA TYR A 221 11.44 -1.31 3.81
C TYR A 221 9.99 -1.36 4.30
N VAL A 222 9.20 -2.36 3.94
CA VAL A 222 7.80 -2.45 4.40
C VAL A 222 7.72 -3.34 5.65
N PRO A 223 7.34 -2.80 6.82
CA PRO A 223 7.13 -3.61 8.03
C PRO A 223 5.81 -4.39 7.95
N GLU A 224 5.64 -5.35 8.85
CA GLU A 224 4.38 -6.08 9.02
C GLU A 224 3.57 -5.46 10.15
N CYS A 225 2.45 -4.81 9.82
CA CYS A 225 1.56 -4.11 10.76
C CYS A 225 0.38 -4.96 11.25
N ARG A 226 0.31 -6.24 10.86
CA ARG A 226 -0.85 -7.10 11.14
C ARG A 226 -1.10 -7.29 12.64
N GLY A 227 -2.33 -7.00 13.05
CA GLY A 227 -2.84 -7.31 14.40
C GLY A 227 -2.18 -6.46 15.49
N ARG A 228 -1.72 -5.26 15.13
CA ARG A 228 -1.17 -4.24 16.03
C ARG A 228 -2.08 -3.03 16.02
N SER A 229 -2.17 -2.35 17.16
CA SER A 229 -2.83 -1.05 17.20
C SER A 229 -1.93 0.02 16.56
N LEU A 230 -2.53 1.15 16.17
CA LEU A 230 -1.79 2.24 15.53
C LEU A 230 -0.83 2.91 16.51
N GLU A 231 -1.19 2.91 17.79
CA GLU A 231 -0.38 3.39 18.90
C GLU A 231 0.83 2.48 19.13
N GLU A 232 0.65 1.15 19.11
CA GLU A 232 1.77 0.20 19.20
C GLU A 232 2.79 0.41 18.07
N ILE A 233 2.30 0.65 16.85
CA ILE A 233 3.17 0.90 15.69
C ILE A 233 4.01 2.16 15.92
N ASP A 234 3.40 3.24 16.41
CA ASP A 234 4.09 4.50 16.69
C ASP A 234 5.16 4.34 17.78
N ILE A 235 4.84 3.62 18.86
CA ILE A 235 5.80 3.31 19.94
C ILE A 235 6.99 2.53 19.40
N MET A 236 6.76 1.50 18.59
CA MET A 236 7.83 0.69 18.00
C MET A 236 8.73 1.48 17.06
N PHE A 237 8.17 2.47 16.36
CA PHE A 237 8.91 3.42 15.57
C PHE A 237 9.80 4.30 16.47
N HIS A 238 9.25 4.81 17.57
CA HIS A 238 9.97 5.61 18.57
C HIS A 238 11.09 4.82 19.29
N GLU A 239 10.89 3.54 19.57
CA GLU A 239 11.89 2.60 20.12
C GLU A 239 12.99 2.24 19.11
N GLY A 240 12.86 2.67 17.85
CA GLY A 240 13.87 2.44 16.81
C GLY A 240 13.93 0.99 16.33
N VAL A 241 12.86 0.21 16.51
CA VAL A 241 12.80 -1.20 16.09
C VAL A 241 13.09 -1.29 14.58
N PRO A 242 13.97 -2.20 14.14
CA PRO A 242 14.16 -2.43 12.71
C PRO A 242 12.84 -2.87 12.06
N LEU A 243 12.46 -2.26 10.93
CA LEU A 243 11.20 -2.51 10.20
C LEU A 243 10.91 -4.01 9.96
N ARG A 244 11.96 -4.82 9.82
CA ARG A 244 11.86 -6.27 9.59
C ARG A 244 11.46 -7.08 10.83
N LYS A 245 11.77 -6.57 12.03
CA LYS A 245 11.51 -7.22 13.32
C LYS A 245 10.20 -6.77 13.96
N PHE A 246 9.39 -5.97 13.26
CA PHE A 246 8.08 -5.52 13.77
C PHE A 246 7.18 -6.70 14.16
N LYS A 247 7.27 -7.81 13.43
CA LYS A 247 6.53 -9.02 13.75
C LYS A 247 6.96 -9.64 15.09
N ASP A 248 8.25 -9.60 15.41
CA ASP A 248 8.87 -10.31 16.53
C ASP A 248 8.95 -9.47 17.80
N HIS A 249 8.61 -8.18 17.71
CA HIS A 249 8.53 -7.30 18.89
C HIS A 249 7.48 -7.83 19.87
N PRO A 250 7.70 -7.80 21.19
CA PRO A 250 6.64 -8.12 22.14
C PRO A 250 5.39 -7.27 21.87
N ARG A 251 4.22 -7.89 22.00
CA ARG A 251 2.94 -7.15 21.99
C ARG A 251 2.84 -6.38 23.27
N LEU A 252 2.42 -5.13 23.20
CA LEU A 252 2.02 -4.38 24.38
C LEU A 252 0.66 -4.97 24.77
N ARG A 253 0.72 -6.10 25.46
CA ARG A 253 -0.44 -6.67 26.11
C ARG A 253 -0.72 -5.75 27.27
N ILE A 254 -1.67 -4.83 27.10
CA ILE A 254 -2.35 -4.24 28.24
C ILE A 254 -3.16 -5.41 28.84
N GLU A 255 -2.51 -6.25 29.64
CA GLU A 255 -3.22 -7.11 30.56
C GLU A 255 -3.91 -6.16 31.54
N VAL A 256 -5.19 -5.91 31.32
CA VAL A 256 -6.05 -5.54 32.44
C VAL A 256 -6.07 -6.79 33.31
N ARG A 257 -5.20 -6.85 34.32
CA ARG A 257 -5.29 -7.90 35.33
C ARG A 257 -6.65 -7.73 36.00
N PRO A 258 -7.48 -8.79 36.08
CA PRO A 258 -8.69 -8.72 36.90
C PRO A 258 -8.21 -8.61 38.34
N GLY A 259 -8.24 -7.39 38.90
CA GLY A 259 -7.74 -7.09 40.24
C GLY A 259 -6.66 -6.01 40.31
N ASP A 260 -6.23 -5.40 39.21
CA ASP A 260 -5.59 -4.09 39.32
C ASP A 260 -6.69 -3.10 39.71
N GLU A 261 -6.87 -2.89 41.01
CA GLU A 261 -7.60 -1.73 41.52
C GLU A 261 -7.03 -0.52 40.79
N VAL A 262 -7.92 0.16 40.05
CA VAL A 262 -7.66 1.51 39.60
C VAL A 262 -7.40 2.28 40.88
N ASP A 263 -6.13 2.54 41.16
CA ASP A 263 -5.70 3.32 42.32
C ASP A 263 -6.22 4.74 42.06
N GLU A 264 -7.48 4.99 42.44
CA GLU A 264 -8.20 6.26 42.31
C GLU A 264 -7.38 7.40 42.93
N ALA A 265 -6.46 7.07 43.86
CA ALA A 265 -5.50 8.00 44.43
C ALA A 265 -4.53 8.60 43.39
N LYS A 266 -4.11 7.85 42.36
CA LYS A 266 -3.22 8.40 41.30
C LYS A 266 -3.95 9.28 40.30
N LEU A 267 -5.24 9.02 40.06
CA LEU A 267 -6.11 9.88 39.24
C LEU A 267 -6.54 11.15 40.00
N ALA A 268 -6.77 11.06 41.31
CA ALA A 268 -7.09 12.22 42.15
C ALA A 268 -5.89 13.16 42.35
N VAL A 269 -4.67 12.63 42.47
CA VAL A 269 -3.44 13.44 42.61
C VAL A 269 -3.13 14.24 41.33
N SER A 270 -3.42 13.68 40.13
CA SER A 270 -3.29 14.44 38.88
C SER A 270 -4.37 15.50 38.72
N SER A 271 -5.60 15.25 39.21
CA SER A 271 -6.70 16.22 39.15
C SER A 271 -6.52 17.38 40.14
N GLN A 272 -5.93 17.14 41.32
CA GLN A 272 -5.61 18.21 42.28
C GLN A 272 -4.36 19.02 41.90
N ALA A 273 -3.39 18.44 41.19
CA ALA A 273 -2.22 19.19 40.69
C ALA A 273 -2.60 20.23 39.63
N ILE A 274 -3.57 19.91 38.75
CA ILE A 274 -4.01 20.80 37.66
C ILE A 274 -4.83 22.00 38.19
N HIS A 275 -5.54 21.85 39.31
CA HIS A 275 -6.31 22.96 39.90
C HIS A 275 -5.49 23.91 40.79
N LEU A 276 -4.21 23.63 41.05
CA LEU A 276 -3.33 24.48 41.86
C LEU A 276 -2.34 25.32 41.03
N GLU A 277 -2.19 25.08 39.73
CA GLU A 277 -1.36 25.91 38.83
C GLU A 277 -2.13 27.06 38.14
N ASP A 278 -3.46 27.10 38.26
CA ASP A 278 -4.33 28.17 37.73
C ASP A 278 -4.69 29.24 38.80
N LYS A 279 -3.77 29.56 39.72
CA LYS A 279 -3.93 30.70 40.64
C LYS A 279 -2.70 31.57 40.78
#